data_AF-X1H6S4-F1
#
_entry.id   AF-X1H6S4-F1
#
_cell.length_a   1.000
_cell.length_b   1.000
_cell.length_c   1.000
_cell.angle_alpha   90.00
_cell.angle_beta   90.00
_cell.angle_gamma   90.00
#
_symmetry.space_group_name_H-M   'P 1'
#
loop_
_entity.id
_entity.type
_entity.pdbx_description
1 polymer ?
#
loop_
_entity_poly.entity_id
_entity_poly.type
_entity_poly.pdbx_seq_one_letter_code
_entity_poly.pdbx_strand_id
1 'polypeptide(L)'
;MSWDTFTKILLDLKSLNYKGAIHPYLMSEPLTDKGFDNLVMTIRKIFPRNRILINTNGDYLKSVNDVRRLINIGLTDIIINLYDKSNEHLVKASGIKQVKINRLNGLRRMYYNRGGLVNERPIRKRPKGQCDYVLSKMYINYLGDIILCCSDYLY
;
A
#
# COMPACT_ATOMS: atom_id res chain seq x y z
N MET A 1 13.71 -6.05 -2.30
CA MET A 1 13.63 -7.46 -1.90
C MET A 1 14.02 -8.34 -3.07
N SER A 2 14.78 -9.41 -2.83
CA SER A 2 15.06 -10.39 -3.88
C SER A 2 13.78 -11.15 -4.27
N TRP A 3 13.74 -11.65 -5.51
CA TRP A 3 12.62 -12.46 -5.98
C TRP A 3 12.49 -13.79 -5.22
N ASP A 4 13.60 -14.38 -4.78
CA ASP A 4 13.59 -15.61 -3.99
C ASP A 4 12.90 -15.40 -2.63
N THR A 5 13.30 -14.35 -1.90
CA THR A 5 12.68 -14.01 -0.61
C THR A 5 11.20 -13.67 -0.79
N PHE A 6 10.86 -12.87 -1.80
CA PHE A 6 9.48 -12.51 -2.10
C PHE A 6 8.63 -13.74 -2.42
N THR A 7 9.12 -14.64 -3.27
CA THR A 7 8.40 -15.87 -3.67
C THR A 7 8.22 -16.79 -2.47
N LYS A 8 9.26 -16.96 -1.65
CA LYS A 8 9.18 -17.74 -0.41
C LYS A 8 8.07 -17.22 0.51
N ILE A 9 8.01 -15.91 0.76
CA ILE A 9 6.95 -15.30 1.59
C ILE A 9 5.57 -15.66 1.07
N LEU A 10 5.34 -15.57 -0.25
CA LEU A 10 4.04 -15.90 -0.84
C LEU A 10 3.70 -17.39 -0.70
N LEU A 11 4.68 -18.29 -0.83
CA LEU A 11 4.48 -19.72 -0.65
C LEU A 11 4.22 -20.10 0.80
N ASP A 12 4.93 -19.48 1.74
CA ASP A 12 4.72 -19.66 3.18
C ASP A 12 3.29 -19.21 3.56
N LEU A 13 2.87 -18.01 3.13
CA LEU A 13 1.49 -17.54 3.32
C LEU A 13 0.45 -18.48 2.69
N LYS A 14 0.75 -19.04 1.52
CA LYS A 14 -0.14 -19.99 0.84
C LYS A 14 -0.28 -21.29 1.64
N SER A 15 0.80 -21.81 2.22
CA SER A 15 0.76 -23.02 3.08
C SER A 15 -0.11 -22.83 4.33
N LEU A 16 -0.18 -21.59 4.84
CA LEU A 16 -1.06 -21.21 5.95
C LEU A 16 -2.51 -20.95 5.52
N ASN A 17 -2.84 -21.22 4.25
CA ASN A 17 -4.14 -20.92 3.66
C ASN A 17 -4.56 -19.45 3.85
N TYR A 18 -3.60 -18.52 3.83
CA TYR A 18 -3.83 -17.12 4.14
C TYR A 18 -4.91 -16.49 3.24
N LYS A 19 -5.95 -15.90 3.86
CA LYS A 19 -7.07 -15.24 3.18
C LYS A 19 -7.10 -13.72 3.37
N GLY A 20 -6.13 -13.17 4.08
CA GLY A 20 -6.05 -11.74 4.33
C GLY A 20 -5.63 -10.93 3.11
N ALA A 21 -5.61 -9.61 3.27
CA ALA A 21 -5.20 -8.67 2.23
C ALA A 21 -3.67 -8.60 2.12
N ILE A 22 -3.18 -8.49 0.89
CA ILE A 22 -1.76 -8.35 0.59
C ILE A 22 -1.50 -6.91 0.11
N HIS A 23 -0.53 -6.26 0.73
CA HIS A 23 -0.18 -4.86 0.48
C HIS A 23 1.28 -4.81 0.02
N PRO A 24 1.55 -4.80 -1.30
CA PRO A 24 2.92 -4.88 -1.84
C PRO A 24 3.65 -3.51 -1.80
N TYR A 25 3.58 -2.83 -0.67
CA TYR A 25 4.23 -1.55 -0.41
C TYR A 25 4.38 -1.34 1.09
N LEU A 26 5.33 -0.49 1.48
CA LEU A 26 5.51 -0.08 2.87
C LEU A 26 5.48 1.45 3.00
N MET A 27 6.61 2.10 2.75
CA MET A 27 6.77 3.56 2.91
C MET A 27 7.14 4.29 1.61
N SER A 28 7.49 3.56 0.55
CA SER A 28 7.83 4.11 -0.77
C SER A 28 6.60 4.32 -1.65
N GLU A 29 6.76 5.09 -2.72
CA GLU A 29 5.79 5.16 -3.82
C GLU A 29 5.89 3.88 -4.67
N PRO A 30 4.91 2.96 -4.64
CA PRO A 30 5.01 1.67 -5.31
C PRO A 30 5.20 1.78 -6.83
N LEU A 31 4.64 2.81 -7.47
CA LEU A 31 4.69 2.97 -8.93
C LEU A 31 6.05 3.46 -9.45
N THR A 32 7.00 3.76 -8.56
CA THR A 32 8.40 4.02 -8.94
C THR A 32 9.15 2.74 -9.32
N ASP A 33 8.70 1.58 -8.85
CA ASP A 33 9.34 0.30 -9.14
C ASP A 33 8.93 -0.21 -10.53
N LYS A 34 9.91 -0.35 -11.42
CA LYS A 34 9.72 -0.88 -12.78
C LYS A 34 9.23 -2.34 -12.80
N GLY A 35 9.48 -3.09 -11.72
CA GLY A 35 9.04 -4.47 -11.55
C GLY A 35 7.66 -4.62 -10.90
N PHE A 36 6.98 -3.51 -10.57
CA PHE A 36 5.73 -3.52 -9.82
C PHE A 36 4.63 -4.38 -10.46
N ASP A 37 4.49 -4.33 -11.79
CA ASP A 37 3.48 -5.12 -12.51
C ASP A 37 3.71 -6.62 -12.35
N ASN A 38 4.94 -7.05 -12.55
CA ASN A 38 5.34 -8.46 -12.39
C ASN A 38 5.12 -8.92 -10.95
N LEU A 39 5.38 -8.04 -9.99
CA LEU A 39 5.17 -8.31 -8.57
C LEU A 39 3.68 -8.58 -8.30
N VAL A 40 2.79 -7.68 -8.73
CA VAL A 40 1.34 -7.86 -8.52
C VAL A 40 0.79 -9.07 -9.26
N MET A 41 1.19 -9.28 -10.51
CA MET A 41 0.76 -10.44 -11.30
C MET A 41 1.18 -11.77 -10.62
N THR A 42 2.38 -11.80 -10.03
CA THR A 42 2.87 -12.97 -9.28
C THR A 42 2.00 -13.23 -8.05
N ILE A 43 1.67 -12.18 -7.27
CA ILE A 43 0.76 -12.31 -6.12
C ILE A 43 -0.60 -12.83 -6.59
N ARG A 44 -1.19 -12.23 -7.64
CA ARG A 44 -2.52 -12.62 -8.13
C ARG A 44 -2.56 -14.06 -8.64
N LYS A 45 -1.49 -14.53 -9.30
CA LYS A 45 -1.36 -15.93 -9.74
C LYS A 45 -1.40 -16.92 -8.57
N ILE A 46 -0.73 -16.59 -7.46
CA ILE A 46 -0.67 -17.44 -6.27
C ILE A 46 -1.95 -17.31 -5.43
N PHE A 47 -2.51 -16.10 -5.36
CA PHE A 47 -3.66 -15.73 -4.55
C PHE A 47 -4.79 -15.15 -5.41
N PRO A 48 -5.50 -15.99 -6.20
CA PRO A 48 -6.49 -15.53 -7.17
C PRO A 48 -7.66 -14.78 -6.53
N ARG A 49 -7.97 -15.04 -5.26
CA ARG A 49 -9.12 -14.46 -4.55
C ARG A 49 -8.76 -13.45 -3.46
N ASN A 50 -7.48 -13.35 -3.06
CA ASN A 50 -7.12 -12.43 -2.00
C ASN A 50 -7.24 -10.98 -2.48
N ARG A 51 -7.55 -10.10 -1.54
CA ARG A 51 -7.52 -8.66 -1.80
C ARG A 51 -6.06 -8.22 -1.96
N ILE A 52 -5.76 -7.50 -3.04
CA ILE A 52 -4.45 -6.86 -3.25
C ILE A 52 -4.69 -5.36 -3.33
N LEU A 53 -4.11 -4.61 -2.39
CA LEU A 53 -4.34 -3.18 -2.25
C LEU A 53 -3.02 -2.42 -2.29
N ILE A 54 -3.04 -1.26 -2.95
CA ILE A 54 -1.95 -0.28 -2.83
C ILE A 54 -2.44 1.08 -2.35
N ASN A 55 -1.53 1.80 -1.70
CA ASN A 55 -1.60 3.26 -1.61
C ASN A 55 -0.54 3.84 -2.56
N THR A 56 -0.91 4.81 -3.37
CA THR A 56 0.00 5.58 -4.24
C THR A 56 -0.28 7.07 -4.10
N ASN A 57 0.73 7.91 -4.31
CA ASN A 57 0.58 9.35 -4.44
C ASN A 57 -0.04 9.75 -5.80
N GLY A 58 -0.01 8.84 -6.78
CA GLY A 58 -0.59 9.02 -8.11
C GLY A 58 0.31 9.74 -9.12
N ASP A 59 1.54 10.12 -8.76
CA ASP A 59 2.41 10.94 -9.62
C ASP A 59 2.83 10.22 -10.91
N TYR A 60 2.87 8.89 -10.87
CA TYR A 60 3.22 8.05 -12.02
C TYR A 60 2.01 7.65 -12.88
N LEU A 61 0.81 8.08 -12.51
CA LEU A 61 -0.40 7.86 -13.30
C LEU A 61 -0.55 9.04 -14.26
N LYS A 62 -0.28 8.81 -15.55
CA LYS A 62 -0.32 9.85 -16.59
C LYS A 62 -1.60 9.81 -17.41
N SER A 63 -2.34 8.70 -17.33
CA SER A 63 -3.55 8.47 -18.09
C SER A 63 -4.53 7.58 -17.34
N VAL A 64 -5.79 7.57 -17.78
CA VAL A 64 -6.79 6.58 -17.31
C VAL A 64 -6.34 5.15 -17.64
N ASN A 65 -5.54 4.95 -18.70
CA ASN A 65 -5.03 3.63 -19.07
C ASN A 65 -4.03 3.08 -18.05
N ASP A 66 -3.28 3.94 -17.36
CA ASP A 66 -2.41 3.50 -16.26
C ASP A 66 -3.24 2.94 -15.11
N VAL A 67 -4.36 3.58 -14.79
CA VAL A 67 -5.29 3.09 -13.76
C VAL A 67 -5.93 1.76 -14.19
N ARG A 68 -6.33 1.62 -15.47
CA ARG A 68 -6.88 0.36 -16.00
C ARG A 68 -5.84 -0.75 -15.97
N ARG A 69 -4.59 -0.47 -16.35
CA ARG A 69 -3.46 -1.41 -16.29
C ARG A 69 -3.32 -1.98 -14.89
N LEU A 70 -3.36 -1.12 -13.87
CA LEU A 70 -3.27 -1.53 -12.46
C LEU A 70 -4.39 -2.51 -12.02
N ILE A 71 -5.61 -2.34 -12.53
CA ILE A 71 -6.70 -3.29 -12.29
C ILE A 71 -6.44 -4.60 -13.05
N ASN A 72 -6.03 -4.51 -14.32
CA ASN A 72 -5.81 -5.66 -15.19
C ASN A 72 -4.69 -6.60 -14.69
N ILE A 73 -3.63 -6.05 -14.09
CA ILE A 73 -2.55 -6.86 -13.48
C ILE A 73 -3.01 -7.56 -12.18
N GLY A 74 -4.18 -7.20 -11.65
CA GLY A 74 -4.83 -7.92 -10.57
C GLY A 74 -4.97 -7.16 -9.25
N LEU A 75 -4.80 -5.84 -9.22
CA LEU A 75 -5.15 -5.07 -8.02
C LEU A 75 -6.66 -5.09 -7.77
N THR A 76 -7.04 -5.26 -6.51
CA THR A 76 -8.45 -5.23 -6.06
C THR A 76 -8.86 -3.81 -5.70
N ASP A 77 -7.97 -3.07 -5.06
CA ASP A 77 -8.23 -1.72 -4.57
C ASP A 77 -7.01 -0.83 -4.79
N ILE A 78 -7.28 0.41 -5.19
CA ILE A 78 -6.25 1.43 -5.38
C ILE A 78 -6.66 2.65 -4.55
N ILE A 79 -5.84 3.00 -3.56
CA ILE A 79 -6.02 4.24 -2.80
C ILE A 79 -5.02 5.26 -3.32
N ILE A 80 -5.54 6.38 -3.84
CA ILE A 80 -4.72 7.48 -4.34
C ILE A 80 -4.76 8.62 -3.32
N ASN A 81 -3.60 8.90 -2.72
CA ASN A 81 -3.41 9.96 -1.74
C ASN A 81 -2.86 11.20 -2.45
N LEU A 82 -3.76 12.11 -2.81
CA LEU A 82 -3.39 13.34 -3.52
C LEU A 82 -2.84 14.37 -2.53
N TYR A 83 -1.52 14.57 -2.59
CA TYR A 83 -0.82 15.61 -1.84
C TYR A 83 -0.95 16.99 -2.50
N ASP A 84 -1.16 17.02 -3.82
CA ASP A 84 -1.48 18.22 -4.59
C ASP A 84 -2.67 17.97 -5.56
N LYS A 85 -2.98 18.95 -6.42
CA LYS A 85 -4.11 18.87 -7.37
C LYS A 85 -3.72 18.35 -8.77
N SER A 86 -2.45 18.10 -9.04
CA SER A 86 -1.92 17.89 -10.40
C SER A 86 -2.57 16.72 -11.13
N ASN A 87 -2.83 15.61 -10.42
CA ASN A 87 -3.31 14.36 -11.02
C ASN A 87 -4.78 14.03 -10.71
N GLU A 88 -5.54 14.94 -10.07
CA GLU A 88 -6.92 14.65 -9.64
C GLU A 88 -7.87 14.34 -10.80
N HIS A 89 -7.65 14.97 -11.96
CA HIS A 89 -8.52 14.84 -13.14
C HIS A 89 -8.42 13.44 -13.79
N LEU A 90 -7.21 12.85 -13.83
CA LEU A 90 -6.97 11.54 -14.43
C LEU A 90 -7.70 10.43 -13.68
N VAL A 91 -7.75 10.55 -12.35
CA VAL A 91 -8.39 9.54 -11.51
C VAL A 91 -9.91 9.64 -11.57
N LYS A 92 -10.45 10.87 -11.55
CA LYS A 92 -11.90 11.12 -11.66
C LYS A 92 -12.46 10.64 -13.01
N ALA A 93 -11.71 10.83 -14.08
CA ALA A 93 -12.12 10.43 -15.43
C ALA A 93 -12.24 8.91 -15.61
N SER A 94 -11.64 8.11 -14.71
CA SER A 94 -11.63 6.66 -14.86
C SER A 94 -13.00 6.00 -14.61
N GLY A 95 -13.82 6.54 -13.70
CA GLY A 95 -15.07 5.90 -13.26
C GLY A 95 -14.89 4.51 -12.62
N ILE A 96 -13.66 4.12 -12.28
CA ILE A 96 -13.31 2.78 -11.80
C ILE A 96 -13.67 2.67 -10.31
N LYS A 97 -14.59 1.75 -9.98
CA LYS A 97 -15.12 1.57 -8.61
C LYS A 97 -14.07 1.15 -7.59
N GLN A 98 -13.03 0.47 -8.03
CA GLN A 98 -11.91 -0.02 -7.22
C GLN A 98 -10.98 1.11 -6.74
N VAL A 99 -11.15 2.33 -7.26
CA VAL A 99 -10.28 3.46 -6.95
C VAL A 99 -10.93 4.36 -5.91
N LYS A 100 -10.20 4.61 -4.82
CA LYS A 100 -10.56 5.58 -3.79
C LYS A 100 -9.55 6.72 -3.75
N ILE A 101 -10.05 7.95 -3.71
CA ILE A 101 -9.21 9.15 -3.63
C ILE A 101 -9.28 9.74 -2.23
N ASN A 102 -8.12 9.95 -1.60
CA ASN A 102 -7.97 10.77 -0.42
C ASN A 102 -7.31 12.11 -0.81
N ARG A 103 -7.95 13.22 -0.45
CA ARG A 103 -7.41 14.57 -0.69
C ARG A 103 -6.65 15.07 0.53
N LEU A 104 -5.77 16.06 0.33
CA LEU A 104 -4.94 16.67 1.36
C LEU A 104 -5.69 16.96 2.69
N ASN A 105 -6.87 17.57 2.65
CA ASN A 105 -7.65 17.85 3.87
C ASN A 105 -8.04 16.58 4.65
N GLY A 106 -8.33 15.48 3.96
CA GLY A 106 -8.58 14.19 4.58
C GLY A 106 -7.29 13.54 5.11
N LEU A 107 -6.19 13.65 4.35
CA LEU A 107 -4.89 13.13 4.74
C LEU A 107 -4.35 13.80 6.00
N ARG A 108 -4.52 15.13 6.14
CA ARG A 108 -4.10 15.89 7.33
C ARG A 108 -4.68 15.31 8.61
N ARG A 109 -5.95 14.87 8.60
CA ARG A 109 -6.62 14.28 9.78
C ARG A 109 -6.06 12.92 10.19
N MET A 110 -5.20 12.32 9.37
CA MET A 110 -4.60 10.99 9.58
C MET A 110 -3.09 11.06 9.85
N TYR A 111 -2.53 12.23 10.20
CA TYR A 111 -1.10 12.32 10.51
C TYR A 111 -0.75 11.60 11.81
N TYR A 112 0.18 10.64 11.67
CA TYR A 112 0.90 10.01 12.76
C TYR A 112 2.32 10.56 12.77
N ASN A 113 2.89 10.80 13.94
CA ASN A 113 4.28 11.26 14.10
C ASN A 113 5.32 10.14 13.87
N ARG A 114 4.93 9.04 13.21
CA ARG A 114 5.78 7.88 12.88
C ARG A 114 6.53 7.33 14.10
N GLY A 115 5.80 7.03 15.17
CA GLY A 115 6.41 6.51 16.40
C GLY A 115 7.31 7.52 17.12
N GLY A 116 7.17 8.83 16.83
CA GLY A 116 7.99 9.89 17.39
C GLY A 116 9.14 10.37 16.48
N LEU A 117 9.33 9.75 15.31
CA LEU A 117 10.39 10.12 14.36
C LEU A 117 10.13 11.46 13.64
N VAL A 118 8.87 11.87 13.53
CA VAL A 118 8.51 13.16 12.91
C VAL A 118 8.16 14.14 14.03
N ASN A 119 8.93 15.23 14.11
CA ASN A 119 8.75 16.28 15.12
C ASN A 119 7.59 17.22 14.75
N GLU A 120 6.39 16.66 14.71
CA GLU A 120 5.14 17.39 14.44
C GLU A 120 4.13 17.08 15.53
N ARG A 121 3.36 18.11 15.94
CA ARG A 121 2.31 17.92 16.95
C ARG A 121 1.17 17.13 16.31
N PRO A 122 0.87 15.91 16.78
CA PRO A 122 -0.24 15.16 16.22
C PRO A 122 -1.54 15.92 16.42
N ILE A 123 -2.39 15.96 15.38
CA ILE A 123 -3.69 16.64 15.44
C ILE A 123 -4.58 16.05 16.55
N ARG A 124 -4.38 14.77 16.90
CA ARG A 124 -4.99 14.14 18.06
C ARG A 124 -4.17 14.40 19.32
N LYS A 125 -4.81 15.03 20.32
CA LYS A 125 -4.24 15.38 21.63
C LYS A 125 -3.85 14.17 22.51
N ARG A 126 -4.34 12.96 22.22
CA ARG A 126 -4.06 11.76 23.01
C ARG A 126 -3.70 10.58 22.09
N PRO A 127 -2.66 9.79 22.41
CA PRO A 127 -2.45 8.49 21.80
C PRO A 127 -3.72 7.65 21.96
N LYS A 128 -4.07 6.84 20.95
CA LYS A 128 -5.03 5.77 21.19
C LYS A 128 -4.42 4.83 22.22
N GLY A 129 -5.06 4.64 23.36
CA GLY A 129 -4.52 3.85 24.48
C GLY A 129 -4.26 2.38 24.14
N GLN A 130 -4.84 1.87 23.05
CA GLN A 130 -4.59 0.54 22.51
C GLN A 130 -4.47 0.61 20.98
N CYS A 131 -3.50 -0.14 20.43
CA CYS A 131 -3.27 -0.30 19.00
C CYS A 131 -3.28 -1.80 18.66
N ASP A 132 -4.21 -2.20 17.81
CA ASP A 132 -4.42 -3.58 17.37
C ASP A 132 -3.71 -3.90 16.04
N TYR A 133 -2.99 -2.92 15.45
CA TYR A 133 -2.29 -3.13 14.18
C TYR A 133 -1.22 -4.22 14.28
N VAL A 134 -0.52 -4.30 15.42
CA VAL A 134 0.50 -5.34 15.66
C VAL A 134 -0.10 -6.75 15.77
N LEU A 135 -1.41 -6.86 16.03
CA LEU A 135 -2.13 -8.14 16.14
C LEU A 135 -2.82 -8.52 14.83
N SER A 136 -3.15 -7.54 13.99
CA SER A 136 -3.96 -7.73 12.78
C SER A 136 -3.16 -7.59 11.48
N LYS A 137 -1.91 -7.10 11.56
CA LYS A 137 -1.04 -6.84 10.41
C LYS A 137 0.39 -7.24 10.73
N MET A 138 1.04 -7.79 9.71
CA MET A 138 2.47 -8.04 9.68
C MET A 138 3.07 -7.23 8.54
N TYR A 139 4.25 -6.68 8.76
CA TYR A 139 4.98 -5.92 7.77
C TYR A 139 6.31 -6.62 7.49
N ILE A 140 6.74 -6.58 6.23
CA ILE A 140 8.02 -7.11 5.81
C ILE A 140 8.75 -6.00 5.05
N ASN A 141 9.95 -5.66 5.47
CA ASN A 141 10.74 -4.59 4.85
C ASN A 141 11.35 -5.07 3.51
N TYR A 142 12.11 -4.20 2.83
CA TYR A 142 12.69 -4.53 1.53
C TYR A 142 13.86 -5.54 1.60
N LEU A 143 14.43 -5.77 2.78
CA LEU A 143 15.47 -6.77 3.03
C LEU A 143 14.86 -8.16 3.28
N GLY A 144 13.59 -8.22 3.70
CA GLY A 144 12.90 -9.46 4.06
C GLY A 144 12.67 -9.62 5.56
N ASP A 145 13.03 -8.62 6.37
CA ASP A 145 12.85 -8.67 7.82
C ASP A 145 11.40 -8.38 8.19
N ILE A 146 10.91 -9.07 9.22
CA ILE A 146 9.58 -8.86 9.77
C ILE A 146 9.65 -7.69 10.76
N ILE A 147 8.79 -6.69 10.56
CA ILE A 147 8.66 -5.54 11.45
C ILE A 147 7.22 -5.44 12.00
N LEU A 148 7.09 -4.86 13.19
CA LEU A 148 5.83 -4.88 13.94
C LEU A 148 4.80 -3.85 13.43
N CYS A 149 5.26 -2.75 12.84
CA CYS A 149 4.40 -1.65 12.44
C CYS A 149 4.99 -0.90 11.25
N CYS A 150 4.16 -0.27 10.43
CA CYS A 150 4.63 0.66 9.40
C CYS A 150 5.34 1.90 9.94
N SER A 151 5.28 2.16 11.25
CA SER A 151 6.10 3.22 11.90
C SER A 151 7.49 2.74 12.29
N ASP A 152 7.76 1.44 12.19
CA ASP A 152 9.02 0.78 12.57
C ASP A 152 9.95 0.58 11.37
N TYR A 153 9.76 1.37 10.32
CA TYR A 153 10.37 1.17 8.99
C TYR A 153 11.89 1.38 8.93
N LEU A 154 12.52 1.84 10.03
CA LEU A 154 13.97 2.01 10.15
C LEU A 154 14.68 0.73 10.61
N TYR A 155 13.92 -0.23 11.14
CA TYR A 155 14.40 -1.56 11.51
C TYR A 155 14.10 -2.56 10.38
#